data_AF-A0A7C3CPT9-F1
#
_entry.id   AF-A0A7C3CPT9-F1
#
_cell.length_a   1.000
_cell.length_b   1.000
_cell.length_c   1.000
_cell.angle_alpha   90.00
_cell.angle_beta   90.00
_cell.angle_gamma   90.00
#
_symmetry.space_group_name_H-M   'P 1'
#
loop_
_entity.id
_entity.type
_entity.pdbx_description
1 polymer ?
#
loop_
_entity_poly.entity_id
_entity_poly.type
_entity_poly.pdbx_seq_one_letter_code
_entity_poly.pdbx_strand_id
1 'polypeptide(L)' 'MTTRRLYRIFREDGRALIVALDHGLLDGPCPGLENPARTIAQVVAGGADAVLTSYGIARRFARELAPVGLILRADGGAT' A
#
# COMPACT_ATOMS: atom_id res chain seq x y z
N MET A 1 15.11 7.47 13.05
CA MET A 1 13.78 7.16 12.47
C MET A 1 12.74 7.93 13.28
N THR A 2 11.92 8.79 12.66
CA THR A 2 10.95 9.62 13.41
C THR A 2 9.72 8.81 13.83
N THR A 3 9.40 8.80 15.12
CA THR A 3 8.26 8.06 15.72
C THR A 3 6.93 8.33 15.00
N ARG A 4 6.70 9.59 14.56
CA ARG A 4 5.51 10.02 13.81
C ARG A 4 5.19 9.17 12.58
N ARG A 5 6.20 8.73 11.82
CA ARG A 5 5.97 7.92 10.61
C ARG A 5 5.54 6.50 10.98
N LEU A 6 6.14 5.93 12.02
CA LEU A 6 5.83 4.57 12.46
C LEU A 6 4.40 4.48 13.03
N TYR A 7 3.90 5.53 13.69
CA TYR A 7 2.49 5.61 14.13
C TYR A 7 1.45 5.65 13.00
N ARG A 8 1.87 5.79 11.74
CA ARG A 8 0.97 5.60 10.59
C ARG A 8 0.96 4.18 10.05
N ILE A 9 1.81 3.30 10.57
CA ILE A 9 1.93 1.90 10.15
C ILE A 9 1.48 0.96 11.27
N PHE A 10 1.87 1.25 12.51
CA PHE A 10 1.52 0.43 13.69
C PHE A 10 0.32 1.03 14.43
N ARG A 11 -0.56 0.15 14.91
CA ARG A 11 -1.62 0.47 15.86
C ARG A 11 -1.08 0.61 17.28
N GLU A 12 -1.95 0.98 18.21
CA GLU A 12 -1.63 1.15 19.63
C GLU A 12 -1.11 -0.14 20.29
N ASP A 13 -1.53 -1.31 19.81
CA ASP A 13 -1.05 -2.62 20.27
C ASP A 13 0.34 -3.00 19.72
N GLY A 14 0.95 -2.12 18.92
CA GLY A 14 2.25 -2.34 18.29
C GLY A 14 2.20 -3.32 17.12
N ARG A 15 1.01 -3.71 16.63
CA ARG A 15 0.84 -4.61 15.48
C ARG A 15 0.42 -3.83 14.24
N ALA A 16 0.56 -4.46 13.07
CA ALA A 16 0.18 -3.91 11.78
C ALA A 16 -0.26 -5.02 10.82
N LEU A 17 -1.35 -4.79 10.10
CA LEU A 17 -1.74 -5.52 8.89
C LEU A 17 -1.31 -4.71 7.66
N ILE A 18 -0.38 -5.26 6.88
CA ILE A 18 0.15 -4.62 5.68
C ILE A 18 -0.29 -5.42 4.45
N VAL A 19 -0.88 -4.74 3.47
CA VAL A 19 -1.25 -5.36 2.19
C VAL A 19 -0.25 -4.95 1.11
N ALA A 20 0.33 -5.94 0.44
CA ALA A 20 1.25 -5.74 -0.68
C ALA A 20 0.48 -5.61 -2.00
N LEU A 21 0.69 -4.50 -2.70
CA LEU A 21 0.08 -4.13 -4.00
C LEU A 21 1.15 -3.67 -5.00
N ASP A 22 2.35 -4.27 -4.95
CA ASP A 22 3.51 -3.88 -5.76
C ASP A 22 3.84 -4.85 -6.90
N HIS A 23 3.25 -6.06 -6.95
CA HIS A 23 3.47 -7.04 -8.03
C HIS A 23 3.21 -6.48 -9.44
N GLY A 24 2.18 -5.65 -9.58
CA GLY A 24 1.85 -5.03 -10.86
C GLY A 24 2.90 -4.06 -11.41
N LEU A 25 3.95 -3.74 -10.64
CA LEU A 25 5.11 -2.99 -11.14
C LEU A 25 5.83 -3.74 -12.26
N LEU A 26 5.92 -5.07 -12.17
CA LEU A 26 6.66 -5.90 -13.14
C LEU A 26 5.72 -6.83 -13.91
N ASP A 27 4.69 -7.36 -13.26
CA ASP A 27 3.77 -8.34 -13.85
C ASP A 27 2.67 -7.69 -14.70
N GLY A 28 2.54 -6.36 -14.64
CA GLY A 28 1.43 -5.64 -15.26
C GLY A 28 0.11 -5.83 -14.51
N PRO A 29 -1.06 -5.67 -15.16
CA PRO A 29 -2.35 -5.78 -14.48
C PRO A 29 -2.68 -7.23 -14.10
N CYS A 30 -2.23 -7.65 -12.91
CA CYS A 30 -2.55 -8.94 -12.33
C CYS A 30 -4.04 -9.06 -11.97
N PRO A 31 -4.57 -10.29 -11.80
CA PRO A 31 -5.91 -10.50 -11.28
C PRO A 31 -6.16 -9.73 -9.98
N GLY A 32 -7.20 -8.89 -9.96
CA GLY A 32 -7.52 -8.03 -8.83
C GLY A 32 -6.75 -6.71 -8.77
N LEU A 33 -5.84 -6.40 -9.70
CA LEU A 33 -5.16 -5.10 -9.83
C LEU A 33 -5.44 -4.41 -11.17
N GLU A 34 -6.39 -4.92 -11.96
CA GLU A 34 -6.82 -4.30 -13.22
C GLU A 34 -7.45 -2.93 -12.98
N ASN A 35 -8.05 -2.73 -11.79
CA ASN A 35 -8.55 -1.44 -11.31
C ASN A 35 -7.98 -1.14 -9.91
N PRO A 36 -6.76 -0.57 -9.82
CA PRO A 36 -6.10 -0.33 -8.54
C PRO A 36 -6.91 0.54 -7.58
N ALA A 37 -7.67 1.52 -8.08
CA ALA A 37 -8.49 2.39 -7.23
C ALA A 37 -9.54 1.57 -6.47
N ARG A 38 -10.23 0.64 -7.15
CA ARG A 38 -11.21 -0.25 -6.52
C ARG A 38 -10.54 -1.15 -5.48
N THR A 39 -9.41 -1.75 -5.84
CA THR A 39 -8.68 -2.67 -4.95
C THR A 39 -8.17 -1.96 -3.71
N ILE A 40 -7.58 -0.77 -3.86
CA ILE A 40 -7.14 0.06 -2.74
C ILE A 40 -8.33 0.38 -1.83
N ALA A 41 -9.47 0.79 -2.39
CA ALA A 41 -10.66 1.08 -1.60
C ALA A 41 -11.14 -0.13 -0.78
N GLN A 42 -11.10 -1.33 -1.36
CA GLN A 42 -11.44 -2.57 -0.65
C GLN A 42 -10.44 -2.90 0.45
N VAL A 43 -9.14 -2.71 0.20
CA VAL A 43 -8.06 -2.92 1.19
C VAL A 43 -8.21 -1.96 2.38
N VAL A 44 -8.49 -0.68 2.10
CA VAL A 44 -8.74 0.33 3.12
C VAL A 44 -9.99 -0.02 3.93
N ALA A 45 -11.09 -0.38 3.26
CA ALA A 45 -12.33 -0.79 3.91
C ALA A 45 -12.18 -2.07 4.75
N GLY A 46 -11.27 -2.96 4.35
CA GLY A 46 -10.91 -4.17 5.09
C GLY A 46 -10.08 -3.92 6.35
N GLY A 47 -9.66 -2.66 6.60
CA GLY A 47 -8.94 -2.29 7.80
C GLY A 47 -7.43 -2.58 7.75
N ALA A 48 -6.83 -2.56 6.57
CA ALA A 48 -5.37 -2.56 6.45
C ALA A 48 -4.77 -1.30 7.10
N ASP A 49 -3.64 -1.46 7.77
CA ASP A 49 -2.95 -0.36 8.45
C ASP A 49 -2.02 0.38 7.51
N ALA A 50 -1.40 -0.35 6.58
CA ALA A 50 -0.57 0.22 5.55
C ALA A 50 -0.60 -0.60 4.26
N VAL A 51 -0.19 0.05 3.18
CA VAL A 51 -0.01 -0.56 1.87
C VAL A 51 1.45 -0.46 1.45
N LEU A 52 2.02 -1.58 1.00
CA LEU A 52 3.27 -1.62 0.23
C LEU A 52 2.93 -1.51 -1.25
N THR A 53 3.49 -0.53 -1.95
CA THR A 53 3.22 -0.35 -3.39
C THR A 53 4.35 0.35 -4.14
N SER A 54 4.23 0.40 -5.47
CA SER A 54 5.18 1.07 -6.36
C SER A 54 5.01 2.59 -6.34
N TYR A 55 6.03 3.31 -6.80
CA TYR A 55 5.98 4.77 -6.92
C TYR A 55 4.85 5.26 -7.83
N GLY A 56 4.56 4.53 -8.91
CA GLY A 56 3.48 4.86 -9.84
C GLY A 56 2.10 4.80 -9.18
N ILE A 57 1.82 3.73 -8.44
CA ILE A 57 0.55 3.58 -7.70
C ILE A 57 0.45 4.63 -6.60
N ALA A 58 1.51 4.80 -5.80
CA ALA A 58 1.55 5.77 -4.70
C ALA A 58 1.23 7.20 -5.18
N ARG A 59 1.73 7.60 -6.35
CA ARG A 59 1.44 8.93 -6.92
C ARG A 59 0.07 9.03 -7.55
N ARG A 60 -0.35 8.02 -8.31
CA ARG A 60 -1.59 8.07 -9.08
C ARG A 60 -2.83 7.98 -8.18
N PHE A 61 -2.74 7.19 -7.10
CA PHE A 61 -3.86 6.88 -6.20
C PHE A 61 -3.65 7.42 -4.79
N ALA A 62 -3.00 8.59 -4.69
CA ALA A 62 -2.67 9.21 -3.41
C ALA A 62 -3.91 9.53 -2.56
N ARG A 63 -5.07 9.79 -3.19
CA ARG A 63 -6.32 10.08 -2.48
C ARG A 63 -6.90 8.82 -1.85
N GLU A 64 -6.89 7.73 -2.59
CA GLU A 64 -7.37 6.42 -2.18
C GLU A 64 -6.49 5.82 -1.08
N LEU A 65 -5.18 6.09 -1.12
CA LEU A 65 -4.20 5.65 -0.12
C LEU A 65 -4.11 6.57 1.11
N ALA A 66 -4.67 7.77 1.07
CA ALA A 66 -4.58 8.75 2.17
C ALA A 66 -5.02 8.22 3.55
N PRO A 67 -6.04 7.35 3.67
CA PRO A 67 -6.49 6.83 4.95
C PRO A 67 -5.54 5.83 5.62
N VAL A 68 -4.55 5.27 4.89
CA VAL A 68 -3.65 4.21 5.38
C VAL A 68 -2.18 4.64 5.35
N GLY A 69 -1.34 3.91 6.09
CA GLY A 69 0.11 4.03 5.99
C GLY A 69 0.61 3.71 4.59
N LEU A 70 1.67 4.40 4.16
CA LEU A 70 2.30 4.18 2.87
C LEU A 70 3.73 3.63 3.05
N ILE A 71 3.98 2.48 2.43
CA ILE A 71 5.31 1.88 2.28
C ILE A 71 5.61 1.86 0.79
N LEU A 72 6.72 2.51 0.42
CA LEU A 72 7.14 2.59 -0.97
C LEU A 72 8.15 1.49 -1.25
N ARG A 73 7.89 0.69 -2.28
CA ARG A 73 8.92 -0.16 -2.86
C ARG A 73 9.96 0.71 -3.58
N ALA A 74 11.22 0.56 -3.19
CA ALA A 74 12.34 1.36 -3.70
C ALA A 74 13.39 0.54 -4.45
N ASP A 75 13.14 -0.75 -4.66
CA ASP A 75 13.94 -1.63 -5.52
C ASP A 75 13.22 -1.91 -6.86
N GLY A 76 13.85 -2.71 -7.73
CA GLY A 76 13.29 -3.16 -9.01
C GLY A 76 13.32 -4.68 -9.22
N GLY A 77 13.34 -5.48 -8.14
CA GLY A 77 13.40 -6.94 -8.23
C GLY A 77 12.06 -7.58 -8.63
N ALA A 78 12.08 -8.69 -9.36
CA ALA A 78 10.88 -9.50 -9.58
C ALA A 78 10.42 -10.20 -8.28
N THR A 79 9.12 -10.44 -8.16
CA THR A 79 8.45 -11.09 -7.02
C THR A 79 7.50 -12.15 -7.50
#